data_AF-A0AAE9XA47-F1
#
_entry.id   AF-A0AAE9XA47-F1
#
_cell.length_a   1.000
_cell.length_b   1.000
_cell.length_c   1.000
_cell.angle_alpha   90.00
_cell.angle_beta   90.00
_cell.angle_gamma   90.00
#
_symmetry.space_group_name_H-M   'P 1'
#
loop_
_entity.id
_entity.type
_entity.pdbx_description
1 polymer ?
#
loop_
_entity_poly.entity_id
_entity_poly.type
_entity_poly.pdbx_seq_one_letter_code
_entity_poly.pdbx_strand_id
1 'polypeptide(L)'
;MEKKLVPQSISKERLQKLEAQATLTPQQEEAKARKIEREEARLKELNIPIESKKSKDRSPVGMINPYALAEVILERPLDWSNPRTTDIVERVLGSSMQDLSKGDSVLGAGRDQNAEVKIVDSALTNGKRGQDSLERIYESLNDYDMPPEGKEEAAPKAKKAAKKLDIDDLREQALSSTTITKEISKIILPTKNLRDDYNTVHQYREVGFQSNGAHNLWDTVVQGAVGDCYMLAALSAIAWVHPALLNMDVDILSGLDEWRLYRYFIGRPEQSHPRSSGSGKSTNEILQLGYYKLPIFARSRYWFNGEYWPALFEQAYANWKFPNDSKYNAIVQIAGGYPDEALCELSGDSWFASKYQMLSSFTDQTLLNYMENRCEGWKTKKPMVIATPCNASLMSGIVECHAYTVLGYTVSNGVYYMIIRNPWGVVEPTGDGVLSKRDWVIHFDNMKWFNLSKDDGIFALRLDKVRENFCYIGYMY
;
A
#
# COMPACT_ATOMS: atom_id res chain seq x y z
N MET A 1 -19.29 47.65 19.87
CA MET A 1 -19.54 47.42 18.44
C MET A 1 -19.20 45.97 18.12
N GLU A 2 -20.15 45.06 18.37
CA GLU A 2 -20.08 43.68 17.93
C GLU A 2 -20.76 43.57 16.57
N LYS A 3 -20.07 43.08 15.54
CA LYS A 3 -20.69 42.66 14.28
C LYS A 3 -20.69 41.13 14.23
N LYS A 4 -21.89 40.56 14.36
CA LYS A 4 -22.21 39.13 14.19
C LYS A 4 -21.81 38.65 12.79
N LEU A 5 -21.05 37.55 12.73
CA LEU A 5 -20.89 36.71 11.55
C LEU A 5 -22.14 35.83 11.38
N VAL A 6 -22.79 35.92 10.22
CA VAL A 6 -23.86 35.01 9.79
C VAL A 6 -23.24 33.93 8.89
N PRO A 7 -23.54 32.63 9.06
CA PRO A 7 -23.05 31.59 8.16
C PRO A 7 -23.78 31.67 6.82
N GLN A 8 -23.05 31.89 5.72
CA GLN A 8 -23.62 31.78 4.38
C GLN A 8 -23.80 30.31 4.01
N SER A 9 -25.05 29.86 3.99
CA SER A 9 -25.44 28.56 3.44
C SER A 9 -25.20 28.51 1.93
N ILE A 10 -24.52 27.47 1.47
CA ILE A 10 -24.33 27.18 0.04
C ILE A 10 -25.70 26.99 -0.62
N SER A 11 -25.97 27.71 -1.71
CA SER A 11 -27.27 27.64 -2.38
C SER A 11 -27.51 26.28 -3.05
N LYS A 12 -28.76 25.84 -3.06
CA LYS A 12 -29.22 24.56 -3.62
C LYS A 12 -28.83 24.41 -5.12
N GLU A 13 -28.79 25.52 -5.85
CA GLU A 13 -28.32 25.57 -7.25
C GLU A 13 -26.81 25.32 -7.40
N ARG A 14 -26.00 25.71 -6.40
CA ARG A 14 -24.55 25.46 -6.40
C ARG A 14 -24.25 24.01 -6.06
N LEU A 15 -25.07 23.37 -5.22
CA LEU A 15 -25.03 21.92 -4.97
C LEU A 15 -25.42 21.12 -6.23
N GLN A 16 -26.50 21.50 -6.91
CA GLN A 16 -26.92 20.84 -8.16
C GLN A 16 -25.89 20.99 -9.28
N LYS A 17 -25.16 22.11 -9.35
CA LYS A 17 -24.05 22.29 -10.30
C LYS A 17 -22.81 21.45 -9.96
N LEU A 18 -22.56 21.17 -8.68
CA LEU A 18 -21.47 20.30 -8.25
C LEU A 18 -21.81 18.81 -8.49
N GLU A 19 -23.08 18.43 -8.27
CA GLU A 19 -23.58 17.08 -8.59
C GLU A 19 -23.60 16.82 -10.11
N ALA A 20 -23.94 17.82 -10.92
CA ALA A 20 -23.88 17.71 -12.39
C ALA A 20 -22.44 17.68 -12.96
N GLN A 21 -21.43 18.06 -12.18
CA GLN A 21 -20.00 17.94 -12.55
C GLN A 21 -19.38 16.59 -12.15
N ALA A 22 -20.13 15.75 -11.42
CA ALA A 22 -19.70 14.40 -11.02
C ALA A 22 -20.24 13.30 -11.94
N THR A 23 -21.15 13.62 -12.88
CA THR A 23 -21.64 12.68 -13.89
C THR A 23 -20.85 12.83 -15.19
N LEU A 24 -20.30 11.70 -15.67
CA LEU A 24 -19.64 11.59 -16.97
C LEU A 24 -20.58 12.12 -18.05
N THR A 25 -20.07 12.90 -19.00
CA THR A 25 -20.88 13.32 -20.14
C THR A 25 -21.27 12.11 -20.98
N PRO A 26 -22.37 12.14 -21.74
CA PRO A 26 -22.76 11.02 -22.61
C PRO A 26 -21.63 10.60 -23.57
N GLN A 27 -20.80 11.54 -24.02
CA GLN A 27 -19.60 11.25 -24.82
C GLN A 27 -18.50 10.52 -24.05
N GLN A 28 -18.34 10.81 -22.74
CA GLN A 28 -17.38 10.11 -21.88
C GLN A 28 -17.87 8.72 -21.47
N GLU A 29 -19.17 8.53 -21.27
CA GLU A 29 -19.76 7.20 -21.08
C GLU A 29 -19.65 6.35 -22.35
N GLU A 30 -19.90 6.95 -23.51
CA GLU A 30 -19.76 6.29 -24.80
C GLU A 30 -18.30 5.95 -25.12
N ALA A 31 -17.35 6.82 -24.78
CA ALA A 31 -15.92 6.52 -24.90
C ALA A 31 -15.47 5.38 -23.96
N LYS A 32 -16.01 5.34 -22.73
CA LYS A 32 -15.77 4.25 -21.77
C LYS A 32 -16.36 2.93 -22.26
N ALA A 33 -17.59 2.94 -22.79
CA ALA A 33 -18.25 1.76 -23.33
C ALA A 33 -17.50 1.20 -24.55
N ARG A 34 -17.06 2.06 -25.47
CA ARG A 34 -16.23 1.65 -26.62
C ARG A 34 -14.87 1.10 -26.19
N LYS A 35 -14.28 1.61 -25.10
CA LYS A 35 -13.02 1.09 -24.54
C LYS A 35 -13.20 -0.31 -23.94
N ILE A 36 -14.31 -0.53 -23.23
CA ILE A 36 -14.66 -1.85 -22.68
C ILE A 36 -14.90 -2.87 -23.81
N GLU A 37 -15.70 -2.50 -24.82
CA GLU A 37 -16.00 -3.37 -25.95
C GLU A 37 -14.75 -3.75 -26.77
N ARG A 38 -13.82 -2.80 -26.93
CA ARG A 38 -12.56 -3.02 -27.65
C ARG A 38 -11.60 -3.94 -26.89
N GLU A 39 -11.57 -3.86 -25.56
CA GLU A 39 -10.74 -4.73 -24.73
C GLU A 39 -11.35 -6.13 -24.60
N GLU A 40 -12.68 -6.25 -24.53
CA GLU A 40 -13.39 -7.54 -24.58
C GLU A 40 -13.18 -8.27 -25.91
N ALA A 41 -13.17 -7.53 -27.04
CA ALA A 41 -12.86 -8.10 -28.36
C ALA A 41 -11.41 -8.57 -28.44
N ARG A 42 -10.47 -7.80 -27.88
CA ARG A 42 -9.04 -8.13 -27.83
C ARG A 42 -8.77 -9.37 -26.96
N LEU A 43 -9.46 -9.51 -25.84
CA LEU A 43 -9.37 -10.68 -24.96
C LEU A 43 -9.94 -11.95 -25.63
N LYS A 44 -10.96 -11.82 -26.47
CA LYS A 44 -11.49 -12.92 -27.30
C LYS A 44 -10.54 -13.34 -28.42
N GLU A 45 -9.86 -12.39 -29.07
CA GLU A 45 -8.88 -12.69 -30.11
C GLU A 45 -7.61 -13.38 -29.59
N LEU A 46 -7.25 -13.14 -28.32
CA LEU A 46 -6.07 -13.75 -27.69
C LEU A 46 -6.26 -15.21 -27.28
N ASN A 47 -7.45 -15.80 -27.49
CA ASN A 47 -7.76 -17.21 -27.26
C ASN A 47 -7.25 -17.74 -25.91
N ILE A 48 -7.27 -16.88 -24.87
CA ILE A 48 -6.92 -17.25 -23.50
C ILE A 48 -8.06 -18.15 -23.01
N PRO A 49 -7.79 -19.41 -22.61
CA PRO A 49 -8.84 -20.32 -22.18
C PRO A 49 -9.56 -19.75 -20.95
N ILE A 50 -10.82 -19.32 -21.13
CA ILE A 50 -11.75 -19.03 -20.03
C ILE A 50 -12.29 -20.37 -19.52
N GLU A 51 -11.38 -21.22 -19.04
CA GLU A 51 -11.72 -22.28 -18.11
C GLU A 51 -10.80 -22.10 -16.92
N SER A 52 -11.23 -21.21 -16.02
CA SER A 52 -10.64 -21.10 -14.69
C SER A 52 -10.76 -22.47 -14.02
N LYS A 53 -9.63 -23.19 -13.95
CA LYS A 53 -9.42 -24.27 -13.00
C LYS A 53 -9.92 -23.79 -11.64
N LYS A 54 -11.02 -24.38 -11.15
CA LYS A 54 -11.66 -24.21 -9.83
C LYS A 54 -11.10 -23.03 -9.02
N SER A 55 -11.71 -21.85 -9.20
CA SER A 55 -11.46 -20.63 -8.44
C SER A 55 -11.40 -20.93 -6.93
N LYS A 56 -10.25 -20.67 -6.30
CA LYS A 56 -10.24 -20.28 -4.88
C LYS A 56 -10.99 -18.94 -4.82
N ASP A 57 -12.00 -18.80 -3.96
CA ASP A 57 -12.91 -17.63 -3.88
C ASP A 57 -12.23 -16.27 -3.58
N ARG A 58 -10.90 -16.20 -3.53
CA ARG A 58 -10.09 -15.00 -3.26
C ARG A 58 -8.87 -14.93 -4.17
N SER A 59 -8.55 -13.72 -4.63
CA SER A 59 -7.41 -13.42 -5.51
C SER A 59 -6.17 -13.01 -4.71
N PRO A 60 -4.95 -13.20 -5.24
CA PRO A 60 -3.75 -12.62 -4.64
C PRO A 60 -3.82 -11.09 -4.73
N VAL A 61 -3.31 -10.42 -3.70
CA VAL A 61 -3.30 -8.96 -3.55
C VAL A 61 -1.86 -8.45 -3.55
N GLY A 62 -1.66 -7.20 -3.98
CA GLY A 62 -0.33 -6.62 -4.14
C GLY A 62 -0.35 -5.33 -4.93
N MET A 63 -0.61 -4.21 -4.25
CA MET A 63 -0.53 -2.87 -4.84
C MET A 63 0.63 -2.10 -4.24
N ILE A 64 1.50 -1.55 -5.08
CA ILE A 64 2.66 -0.73 -4.71
C ILE A 64 2.21 0.53 -3.96
N ASN A 65 2.96 0.95 -2.93
CA ASN A 65 2.70 2.21 -2.25
C ASN A 65 3.01 3.41 -3.18
N PRO A 66 2.01 4.23 -3.54
CA PRO A 66 2.20 5.33 -4.50
C PRO A 66 3.11 6.44 -3.96
N TYR A 67 3.11 6.68 -2.64
CA TYR A 67 3.98 7.68 -2.03
C TYR A 67 5.43 7.22 -2.08
N ALA A 68 5.69 5.97 -1.72
CA ALA A 68 7.03 5.40 -1.80
C ALA A 68 7.53 5.35 -3.26
N LEU A 69 6.67 4.99 -4.21
CA LEU A 69 7.00 4.99 -5.63
C LEU A 69 7.35 6.40 -6.14
N ALA A 70 6.55 7.40 -5.76
CA ALA A 70 6.81 8.80 -6.13
C ALA A 70 8.14 9.31 -5.54
N GLU A 71 8.44 9.00 -4.29
CA GLU A 71 9.74 9.33 -3.67
C GLU A 71 10.92 8.69 -4.40
N VAL A 72 10.77 7.44 -4.85
CA VAL A 72 11.79 6.75 -5.63
C VAL A 72 11.97 7.38 -7.02
N ILE A 73 10.88 7.74 -7.71
CA ILE A 73 10.95 8.44 -9.01
C ILE A 73 11.60 9.83 -8.86
N LEU A 74 11.31 10.53 -7.76
CA LEU A 74 11.86 11.86 -7.48
C LEU A 74 13.26 11.84 -6.86
N GLU A 75 13.73 10.67 -6.42
CA GLU A 75 14.95 10.46 -5.63
C GLU A 75 15.02 11.32 -4.35
N ARG A 76 13.85 11.62 -3.76
CA ARG A 76 13.73 12.53 -2.60
C ARG A 76 12.55 12.12 -1.69
N PRO A 77 12.72 12.18 -0.36
CA PRO A 77 11.62 11.94 0.57
C PRO A 77 10.55 13.04 0.49
N LEU A 78 9.31 12.65 0.74
CA LEU A 78 8.15 13.53 0.81
C LEU A 78 7.65 13.63 2.26
N ASP A 79 7.12 14.78 2.66
CA ASP A 79 6.40 14.90 3.94
C ASP A 79 4.96 14.42 3.79
N TRP A 80 4.69 13.17 4.16
CA TRP A 80 3.37 12.56 4.00
C TRP A 80 2.30 13.19 4.91
N SER A 81 2.69 13.96 5.92
CA SER A 81 1.75 14.69 6.78
C SER A 81 1.20 15.95 6.11
N ASN A 82 1.86 16.43 5.07
CA ASN A 82 1.42 17.61 4.32
C ASN A 82 0.30 17.23 3.34
N PRO A 83 -0.89 17.88 3.41
CA PRO A 83 -1.98 17.61 2.48
C PRO A 83 -1.66 17.82 0.99
N ARG A 84 -0.63 18.62 0.68
CA ARG A 84 -0.17 18.85 -0.70
C ARG A 84 0.62 17.66 -1.27
N THR A 85 1.09 16.75 -0.43
CA THR A 85 1.90 15.62 -0.89
C THR A 85 1.10 14.70 -1.80
N THR A 86 -0.19 14.52 -1.55
CA THR A 86 -1.09 13.79 -2.46
C THR A 86 -1.07 14.39 -3.86
N ASP A 87 -1.15 15.72 -4.00
CA ASP A 87 -1.11 16.39 -5.31
C ASP A 87 0.22 16.15 -6.03
N ILE A 88 1.33 16.05 -5.29
CA ILE A 88 2.65 15.75 -5.84
C ILE A 88 2.68 14.31 -6.35
N VAL A 89 2.21 13.35 -5.55
CA VAL A 89 2.11 11.94 -5.93
C VAL A 89 1.27 11.77 -7.19
N GLU A 90 0.10 12.39 -7.24
CA GLU A 90 -0.79 12.33 -8.42
C GLU A 90 -0.13 12.90 -9.68
N ARG A 91 0.64 13.98 -9.55
CA ARG A 91 1.37 14.58 -10.69
C ARG A 91 2.53 13.71 -11.16
N VAL A 92 3.29 13.12 -10.23
CA VAL A 92 4.42 12.24 -10.55
C VAL A 92 3.95 10.97 -11.23
N LEU A 93 2.87 10.37 -10.71
CA LEU A 93 2.31 9.14 -11.25
C LEU A 93 1.33 9.37 -12.40
N GLY A 94 0.96 10.63 -12.68
CA GLY A 94 0.16 10.99 -13.84
C GLY A 94 -1.34 10.68 -13.72
N SER A 95 -1.84 10.40 -12.53
CA SER A 95 -3.25 10.07 -12.31
C SER A 95 -3.71 10.34 -10.88
N SER A 96 -5.02 10.44 -10.69
CA SER A 96 -5.60 10.68 -9.37
C SER A 96 -5.41 9.48 -8.45
N MET A 97 -5.36 9.71 -7.14
CA MET A 97 -5.27 8.65 -6.13
C MET A 97 -6.45 7.67 -6.22
N GLN A 98 -7.63 8.15 -6.60
CA GLN A 98 -8.80 7.29 -6.81
C GLN A 98 -8.59 6.32 -7.97
N ASP A 99 -8.02 6.80 -9.07
CA ASP A 99 -7.72 5.99 -10.25
C ASP A 99 -6.53 5.05 -10.00
N LEU A 100 -5.49 5.51 -9.29
CA LEU A 100 -4.35 4.70 -8.88
C LEU A 100 -4.74 3.57 -7.91
N SER A 101 -5.81 3.76 -7.13
CA SER A 101 -6.29 2.76 -6.17
C SER A 101 -7.05 1.59 -6.80
N LYS A 102 -7.27 1.61 -8.13
CA LYS A 102 -7.93 0.52 -8.87
C LYS A 102 -6.98 -0.63 -9.17
N GLY A 103 -7.52 -1.85 -9.26
CA GLY A 103 -6.71 -3.08 -9.34
C GLY A 103 -5.90 -3.26 -10.63
N ASP A 104 -6.21 -2.48 -11.67
CA ASP A 104 -5.57 -2.46 -12.99
C ASP A 104 -4.57 -1.31 -13.17
N SER A 105 -4.38 -0.45 -12.17
CA SER A 105 -3.47 0.69 -12.25
C SER A 105 -1.99 0.27 -12.30
N VAL A 106 -1.12 1.23 -12.57
CA VAL A 106 0.34 1.07 -12.54
C VAL A 106 0.86 0.54 -11.19
N LEU A 107 0.11 0.75 -10.10
CA LEU A 107 0.49 0.24 -8.78
C LEU A 107 0.34 -1.29 -8.67
N GLY A 108 -0.45 -1.92 -9.54
CA GLY A 108 -0.54 -3.38 -9.65
C GLY A 108 0.59 -4.01 -10.45
N ALA A 109 1.52 -3.21 -10.99
CA ALA A 109 2.60 -3.72 -11.82
C ALA A 109 3.57 -4.61 -11.01
N GLY A 110 4.04 -5.69 -11.64
CA GLY A 110 4.87 -6.71 -10.98
C GLY A 110 4.10 -7.70 -10.10
N ARG A 111 2.79 -7.50 -9.85
CA ARG A 111 1.94 -8.45 -9.10
C ARG A 111 1.77 -9.78 -9.85
N ASP A 112 1.58 -9.72 -11.16
CA ASP A 112 1.57 -10.89 -12.04
C ASP A 112 2.89 -10.96 -12.79
N GLN A 113 3.76 -11.88 -12.37
CA GLN A 113 5.09 -12.08 -12.95
C GLN A 113 5.04 -12.62 -14.39
N ASN A 114 3.89 -13.16 -14.83
CA ASN A 114 3.72 -13.68 -16.18
C ASN A 114 3.09 -12.68 -17.14
N ALA A 115 2.63 -11.52 -16.65
CA ALA A 115 2.00 -10.53 -17.50
C ALA A 115 3.03 -9.94 -18.48
N GLU A 116 2.63 -9.83 -19.75
CA GLU A 116 3.44 -9.13 -20.74
C GLU A 116 3.41 -7.62 -20.45
N VAL A 117 4.58 -7.02 -20.25
CA VAL A 117 4.70 -5.60 -19.88
C VAL A 117 5.27 -4.80 -21.05
N LYS A 118 4.53 -3.77 -21.46
CA LYS A 118 4.95 -2.76 -22.42
C LYS A 118 5.66 -1.62 -21.69
N ILE A 119 6.90 -1.34 -22.09
CA ILE A 119 7.68 -0.22 -21.54
C ILE A 119 7.54 1.00 -22.46
N VAL A 120 7.21 2.16 -21.89
CA VAL A 120 7.08 3.44 -22.59
C VAL A 120 8.03 4.50 -22.01
N ASP A 121 8.33 5.53 -22.80
CA ASP A 121 9.08 6.69 -22.31
C ASP A 121 8.23 7.49 -21.32
N SER A 122 8.84 7.94 -20.23
CA SER A 122 8.15 8.78 -19.25
C SER A 122 7.86 10.16 -19.81
N ALA A 123 6.59 10.58 -19.74
CA ALA A 123 6.21 11.94 -20.08
C ALA A 123 6.78 12.99 -19.10
N LEU A 124 7.22 12.56 -17.91
CA LEU A 124 7.82 13.41 -16.89
C LEU A 124 9.26 13.81 -17.25
N THR A 125 10.02 12.89 -17.86
CA THR A 125 11.44 13.08 -18.16
C THR A 125 11.71 13.35 -19.65
N ASN A 126 10.72 13.11 -20.52
CA ASN A 126 10.87 13.29 -21.96
C ASN A 126 10.55 14.72 -22.43
N GLY A 127 11.49 15.30 -23.18
CA GLY A 127 11.35 16.61 -23.82
C GLY A 127 11.31 17.79 -22.84
N LYS A 128 11.36 19.00 -23.41
CA LYS A 128 11.41 20.25 -22.63
C LYS A 128 10.19 20.44 -21.71
N ARG A 129 9.00 20.05 -22.16
CA ARG A 129 7.74 20.17 -21.39
C ARG A 129 7.72 19.27 -20.15
N GLY A 130 8.31 18.07 -20.23
CA GLY A 130 8.49 17.16 -19.10
C GLY A 130 9.47 17.74 -18.08
N GLN A 131 10.65 18.17 -18.55
CA GLN A 131 11.67 18.81 -17.73
C GLN A 131 11.15 20.05 -16.98
N ASP A 132 10.46 20.96 -17.67
CA ASP A 132 9.83 22.14 -17.05
C ASP A 132 8.77 21.75 -15.99
N SER A 133 8.13 20.58 -16.14
CA SER A 133 7.12 20.10 -15.18
C SER A 133 7.78 19.48 -13.95
N LEU A 134 8.88 18.76 -14.14
CA LEU A 134 9.70 18.22 -13.06
C LEU A 134 10.33 19.34 -12.23
N GLU A 135 10.85 20.40 -12.86
CA GLU A 135 11.34 21.59 -12.17
C GLU A 135 10.27 22.24 -11.28
N ARG A 136 9.04 22.40 -11.78
CA ARG A 136 7.91 22.90 -10.98
C ARG A 136 7.56 21.99 -9.79
N ILE A 137 7.69 20.67 -9.95
CA ILE A 137 7.50 19.74 -8.83
C ILE A 137 8.59 19.98 -7.79
N TYR A 138 9.86 20.10 -8.21
CA TYR A 138 10.96 20.41 -7.29
C TYR A 138 10.83 21.77 -6.61
N GLU A 139 10.34 22.79 -7.30
CA GLU A 139 9.98 24.09 -6.69
C GLU A 139 8.91 23.91 -5.60
N SER A 140 7.84 23.17 -5.89
CA SER A 140 6.79 22.90 -4.91
C SER A 140 7.26 22.10 -3.69
N LEU A 141 8.33 21.31 -3.86
CA LEU A 141 9.03 20.59 -2.78
C LEU A 141 10.02 21.46 -2.01
N ASN A 142 10.30 22.68 -2.45
CA ASN A 142 11.15 23.63 -1.74
C ASN A 142 10.34 24.75 -1.08
N ASP A 143 9.09 24.95 -1.51
CA ASP A 143 8.11 25.87 -0.93
C ASP A 143 7.52 25.41 0.43
N TYR A 144 8.09 24.40 1.09
CA TYR A 144 7.63 23.92 2.41
C TYR A 144 7.68 25.00 3.51
N ASP A 145 8.44 26.08 3.33
CA ASP A 145 8.57 27.21 4.27
C ASP A 145 7.63 28.41 3.96
N MET A 146 6.80 28.35 2.91
CA MET A 146 5.86 29.43 2.59
C MET A 146 4.49 29.19 3.24
N PRO A 147 3.85 30.22 3.82
CA PRO A 147 2.54 30.07 4.47
C PRO A 147 1.52 29.52 3.47
N PRO A 148 0.59 28.65 3.92
CA PRO A 148 -0.32 27.97 3.03
C PRO A 148 -1.16 28.98 2.24
N GLU A 149 -1.05 28.94 0.91
CA GLU A 149 -1.97 29.67 0.03
C GLU A 149 -3.41 29.25 0.37
N GLY A 150 -4.30 30.23 0.50
CA GLY A 150 -5.71 30.00 0.83
C GLY A 150 -6.36 29.02 -0.14
N LYS A 151 -7.22 28.12 0.38
CA LYS A 151 -7.88 27.03 -0.39
C LYS A 151 -8.54 27.49 -1.70
N GLU A 152 -8.97 28.75 -1.79
CA GLU A 152 -9.59 29.34 -2.99
C GLU A 152 -8.59 29.73 -4.09
N GLU A 153 -7.32 30.05 -3.76
CA GLU A 153 -6.29 30.41 -4.75
C GLU A 153 -5.46 29.22 -5.24
N ALA A 154 -5.31 28.19 -4.39
CA ALA A 154 -4.56 26.98 -4.71
C ALA A 154 -5.29 26.11 -5.77
N ALA A 155 -6.61 25.96 -5.68
CA ALA A 155 -7.37 25.08 -6.56
C ALA A 155 -7.37 25.50 -8.05
N PRO A 156 -7.50 26.80 -8.41
CA PRO A 156 -7.36 27.26 -9.80
C PRO A 156 -5.94 27.12 -10.34
N LYS A 157 -4.91 27.42 -9.54
CA LYS A 157 -3.50 27.30 -9.95
C LYS A 157 -3.09 25.84 -10.14
N ALA A 158 -3.47 24.96 -9.21
CA ALA A 158 -3.26 23.51 -9.33
C ALA A 158 -4.00 22.94 -10.53
N LYS A 159 -5.28 23.31 -10.75
CA LYS A 159 -6.02 22.92 -11.96
C LYS A 159 -5.38 23.43 -13.24
N LYS A 160 -4.83 24.65 -13.26
CA LYS A 160 -4.17 25.25 -14.43
C LYS A 160 -2.79 24.65 -14.70
N ALA A 161 -2.05 24.25 -13.66
CA ALA A 161 -0.80 23.52 -13.75
C ALA A 161 -1.03 22.07 -14.23
N ALA A 162 -2.04 21.39 -13.68
CA ALA A 162 -2.48 20.07 -14.13
C ALA A 162 -2.91 20.11 -15.61
N LYS A 163 -3.75 21.07 -16.01
CA LYS A 163 -4.19 21.23 -17.42
C LYS A 163 -3.06 21.51 -18.43
N LYS A 164 -1.88 21.92 -17.95
CA LYS A 164 -0.70 22.21 -18.77
C LYS A 164 0.22 21.00 -18.95
N LEU A 165 0.07 19.95 -18.15
CA LEU A 165 0.54 18.61 -18.47
C LEU A 165 -0.51 17.94 -19.37
N ASP A 166 -0.10 17.11 -20.32
CA ASP A 166 -1.07 16.29 -21.06
C ASP A 166 -1.58 15.20 -20.12
N ILE A 167 -2.61 15.54 -19.34
CA ILE A 167 -3.20 14.65 -18.33
C ILE A 167 -3.71 13.38 -19.00
N ASP A 168 -4.20 13.46 -20.24
CA ASP A 168 -4.87 12.33 -20.88
C ASP A 168 -3.87 11.21 -21.25
N ASP A 169 -2.67 11.54 -21.75
CA ASP A 169 -1.61 10.55 -22.03
C ASP A 169 -1.00 9.96 -20.74
N LEU A 170 -0.80 10.79 -19.71
CA LEU A 170 -0.32 10.36 -18.39
C LEU A 170 -1.33 9.45 -17.68
N ARG A 171 -2.62 9.75 -17.85
CA ARG A 171 -3.73 8.98 -17.28
C ARG A 171 -3.86 7.62 -17.93
N GLU A 172 -3.65 7.49 -19.25
CA GLU A 172 -3.65 6.18 -19.90
C GLU A 172 -2.49 5.28 -19.45
N GLN A 173 -1.32 5.86 -19.16
CA GLN A 173 -0.15 5.12 -18.63
C GLN A 173 -0.36 4.68 -17.17
N ALA A 174 -0.86 5.58 -16.31
CA ALA A 174 -1.06 5.31 -14.90
C ALA A 174 -2.20 4.31 -14.60
N LEU A 175 -3.14 4.15 -15.54
CA LEU A 175 -4.29 3.25 -15.46
C LEU A 175 -3.98 1.83 -15.97
N SER A 176 -2.70 1.50 -16.22
CA SER A 176 -2.32 0.17 -16.70
C SER A 176 -1.19 -0.43 -15.88
N SER A 177 -1.46 -1.61 -15.30
CA SER A 177 -0.47 -2.47 -14.64
C SER A 177 0.52 -3.12 -15.61
N THR A 178 0.22 -3.09 -16.91
CA THR A 178 1.03 -3.71 -17.97
C THR A 178 1.66 -2.69 -18.93
N THR A 179 1.37 -1.39 -18.79
CA THR A 179 2.04 -0.33 -19.54
C THR A 179 2.75 0.61 -18.58
N ILE A 180 4.06 0.42 -18.40
CA ILE A 180 4.85 1.14 -17.38
C ILE A 180 5.93 2.01 -18.00
N THR A 181 6.35 3.05 -17.28
CA THR A 181 7.47 3.90 -17.72
C THR A 181 8.82 3.21 -17.53
N LYS A 182 9.85 3.67 -18.24
CA LYS A 182 11.23 3.18 -18.08
C LYS A 182 11.72 3.26 -16.63
N GLU A 183 11.42 4.34 -15.93
CA GLU A 183 11.78 4.59 -14.53
C GLU A 183 11.14 3.55 -13.60
N ILE A 184 9.84 3.29 -13.77
CA ILE A 184 9.14 2.25 -13.02
C ILE A 184 9.68 0.86 -13.37
N SER A 185 9.93 0.58 -14.65
CA SER A 185 10.46 -0.70 -15.11
C SER A 185 11.80 -1.06 -14.47
N LYS A 186 12.67 -0.08 -14.21
CA LYS A 186 13.95 -0.29 -13.53
C LYS A 186 13.75 -0.78 -12.10
N ILE A 187 12.66 -0.39 -11.44
CA ILE A 187 12.33 -0.71 -10.05
C ILE A 187 11.66 -2.10 -9.95
N ILE A 188 10.73 -2.41 -10.84
CA ILE A 188 9.82 -3.55 -10.67
C ILE A 188 10.05 -4.72 -11.63
N LEU A 189 10.84 -4.56 -12.70
CA LEU A 189 11.13 -5.64 -13.63
C LEU A 189 12.56 -6.14 -13.45
N PRO A 190 12.75 -7.37 -12.92
CA PRO A 190 14.06 -7.96 -12.82
C PRO A 190 14.52 -8.41 -14.21
N THR A 191 15.27 -7.57 -14.94
CA THR A 191 15.88 -8.01 -16.22
C THR A 191 17.33 -8.43 -16.02
N LYS A 192 17.69 -9.58 -16.63
CA LYS A 192 19.04 -10.14 -16.74
C LYS A 192 20.13 -9.20 -17.26
N ASN A 193 19.77 -8.00 -17.72
CA ASN A 193 20.65 -7.03 -18.37
C ASN A 193 20.32 -5.58 -17.95
N LEU A 194 20.13 -5.32 -16.66
CA LEU A 194 20.67 -4.06 -16.14
C LEU A 194 22.20 -4.22 -16.20
N ARG A 195 22.78 -3.94 -17.38
CA ARG A 195 24.17 -3.52 -17.42
C ARG A 195 24.23 -2.31 -16.50
N ASP A 196 24.72 -2.51 -15.29
CA ASP A 196 25.82 -1.75 -14.70
C ASP A 196 26.11 -0.41 -15.44
N ASP A 197 25.17 0.53 -15.38
CA ASP A 197 25.52 1.93 -15.54
C ASP A 197 25.93 2.38 -14.14
N TYR A 198 27.24 2.26 -13.90
CA TYR A 198 27.98 2.66 -12.71
C TYR A 198 27.88 4.17 -12.45
N ASN A 199 26.69 4.67 -12.17
CA ASN A 199 26.48 5.98 -11.56
C ASN A 199 25.52 5.82 -10.38
N THR A 200 26.08 5.43 -9.23
CA THR A 200 25.78 5.89 -7.85
C THR A 200 24.35 6.04 -7.32
N VAL A 201 23.29 5.75 -8.07
CA VAL A 201 21.92 6.10 -7.69
C VAL A 201 21.32 5.07 -6.73
N HIS A 202 21.52 3.77 -6.95
CA HIS A 202 21.06 2.68 -6.08
C HIS A 202 22.24 2.05 -5.36
N GLN A 203 22.23 2.06 -4.02
CA GLN A 203 23.33 1.49 -3.23
C GLN A 203 22.79 0.71 -2.05
N TYR A 204 23.32 -0.51 -1.87
CA TYR A 204 23.22 -1.18 -0.58
C TYR A 204 24.07 -0.40 0.42
N ARG A 205 23.44 0.07 1.48
CA ARG A 205 24.09 0.83 2.54
C ARG A 205 23.93 0.10 3.84
N GLU A 206 25.04 -0.04 4.55
CA GLU A 206 25.05 -0.61 5.88
C GLU A 206 24.21 0.24 6.83
N VAL A 207 23.35 -0.41 7.59
CA VAL A 207 22.55 0.19 8.65
C VAL A 207 23.01 -0.36 9.99
N GLY A 208 23.04 0.50 11.00
CA GLY A 208 23.50 0.11 12.34
C GLY A 208 22.66 -1.03 12.93
N PHE A 209 23.22 -1.68 13.96
CA PHE A 209 22.57 -2.80 14.66
C PHE A 209 21.13 -2.45 15.03
N GLN A 210 20.19 -3.14 14.40
CA GLN A 210 18.79 -3.05 14.80
C GLN A 210 18.64 -3.96 16.00
N SER A 211 18.44 -3.38 17.19
CA SER A 211 18.04 -4.17 18.34
C SER A 211 16.88 -5.10 17.94
N ASN A 212 16.78 -6.29 18.53
CA ASN A 212 15.74 -7.28 18.24
C ASN A 212 14.28 -6.80 18.56
N GLY A 213 14.10 -5.49 18.73
CA GLY A 213 12.94 -4.76 19.21
C GLY A 213 11.82 -4.58 18.19
N ALA A 214 11.37 -5.65 17.54
CA ALA A 214 10.04 -5.68 16.90
C ALA A 214 8.89 -5.65 17.93
N HIS A 215 9.19 -5.43 19.22
CA HIS A 215 8.34 -5.89 20.32
C HIS A 215 6.96 -5.20 20.44
N ASN A 216 6.72 -4.06 19.76
CA ASN A 216 5.38 -3.46 19.64
C ASN A 216 5.28 -2.37 18.54
N LEU A 217 6.23 -2.30 17.59
CA LEU A 217 6.32 -1.22 16.58
C LEU A 217 5.45 -1.48 15.34
N TRP A 218 4.32 -2.17 15.50
CA TRP A 218 3.44 -2.59 14.41
C TRP A 218 2.95 -1.42 13.54
N ASP A 219 2.79 -0.22 14.10
CA ASP A 219 2.32 0.99 13.42
C ASP A 219 3.40 1.64 12.56
N THR A 220 4.65 1.21 12.70
CA THR A 220 5.79 1.73 11.95
C THR A 220 6.01 1.04 10.60
N VAL A 221 5.44 -0.15 10.38
CA VAL A 221 5.65 -0.93 9.14
C VAL A 221 5.07 -0.19 7.94
N VAL A 222 5.91 0.27 7.01
CA VAL A 222 5.50 1.00 5.82
C VAL A 222 5.97 0.26 4.57
N GLN A 223 5.04 0.00 3.66
CA GLN A 223 5.32 -0.60 2.37
C GLN A 223 6.07 0.35 1.44
N GLY A 224 7.00 -0.21 0.67
CA GLY A 224 7.77 0.52 -0.35
C GLY A 224 7.26 0.33 -1.78
N ALA A 225 8.19 0.41 -2.72
CA ALA A 225 7.96 0.35 -4.16
C ALA A 225 7.79 -1.09 -4.71
N VAL A 226 7.18 -2.00 -3.93
CA VAL A 226 6.88 -3.38 -4.34
C VAL A 226 5.49 -3.79 -3.85
N GLY A 227 4.80 -4.65 -4.58
CA GLY A 227 3.42 -5.09 -4.29
C GLY A 227 3.31 -6.19 -3.23
N ASP A 228 3.98 -6.05 -2.09
CA ASP A 228 4.06 -7.06 -1.02
C ASP A 228 3.15 -6.76 0.19
N CYS A 229 2.12 -5.92 -0.01
CA CYS A 229 1.17 -5.48 1.02
C CYS A 229 0.64 -6.61 1.90
N TYR A 230 0.43 -7.80 1.31
CA TYR A 230 -0.06 -8.98 2.01
C TYR A 230 0.86 -9.42 3.14
N MET A 231 2.17 -9.38 2.90
CA MET A 231 3.20 -9.77 3.84
C MET A 231 3.35 -8.68 4.92
N LEU A 232 3.38 -7.40 4.55
CA LEU A 232 3.54 -6.31 5.51
C LEU A 232 2.31 -6.07 6.40
N ALA A 233 1.10 -6.33 5.89
CA ALA A 233 -0.12 -6.36 6.71
C ALA A 233 -0.07 -7.53 7.71
N ALA A 234 0.36 -8.72 7.27
CA ALA A 234 0.54 -9.86 8.17
C ALA A 234 1.63 -9.62 9.23
N LEU A 235 2.75 -9.00 8.84
CA LEU A 235 3.84 -8.62 9.74
C LEU A 235 3.33 -7.66 10.83
N SER A 236 2.59 -6.62 10.43
CA SER A 236 1.94 -5.67 11.36
C SER A 236 0.97 -6.38 12.29
N ALA A 237 0.16 -7.32 11.78
CA ALA A 237 -0.80 -8.09 12.57
C ALA A 237 -0.12 -8.95 13.66
N ILE A 238 1.00 -9.60 13.33
CA ILE A 238 1.75 -10.40 14.30
C ILE A 238 2.44 -9.49 15.32
N ALA A 239 3.07 -8.40 14.88
CA ALA A 239 3.67 -7.40 15.78
C ALA A 239 2.65 -6.81 16.77
N TRP A 240 1.40 -6.64 16.34
CA TRP A 240 0.31 -6.13 17.17
C TRP A 240 -0.12 -7.10 18.27
N VAL A 241 -0.12 -8.41 18.00
CA VAL A 241 -0.68 -9.42 18.91
C VAL A 241 0.39 -10.25 19.62
N HIS A 242 1.35 -10.78 18.88
CA HIS A 242 2.41 -11.66 19.37
C HIS A 242 3.78 -11.20 18.87
N PRO A 243 4.22 -10.00 19.27
CA PRO A 243 5.46 -9.42 18.77
C PRO A 243 6.71 -10.24 19.09
N ALA A 244 6.69 -11.03 20.18
CA ALA A 244 7.77 -11.95 20.51
C ALA A 244 7.97 -13.06 19.44
N LEU A 245 6.92 -13.38 18.67
CA LEU A 245 7.09 -14.28 17.53
C LEU A 245 8.03 -13.67 16.50
N LEU A 246 8.13 -12.33 16.37
CA LEU A 246 8.95 -11.62 15.38
C LEU A 246 10.42 -11.43 15.80
N ASN A 247 10.93 -12.23 16.74
CA ASN A 247 12.35 -12.19 17.05
C ASN A 247 13.18 -12.81 15.91
N MET A 248 14.30 -12.18 15.56
CA MET A 248 15.26 -12.73 14.60
C MET A 248 16.51 -13.20 15.35
N ASP A 249 17.09 -14.30 14.88
CA ASP A 249 18.37 -14.77 15.41
C ASP A 249 19.49 -13.93 14.80
N VAL A 250 20.46 -13.50 15.62
CA VAL A 250 21.61 -12.72 15.18
C VAL A 250 22.82 -13.63 15.12
N ASP A 251 23.49 -13.65 13.98
CA ASP A 251 24.82 -14.26 13.81
C ASP A 251 25.84 -13.16 13.55
N ILE A 252 26.90 -13.13 14.35
CA ILE A 252 28.05 -12.23 14.17
C ILE A 252 29.15 -13.06 13.53
N LEU A 253 29.44 -12.80 12.26
CA LEU A 253 30.51 -13.53 11.58
C LEU A 253 31.86 -13.12 12.20
N SER A 254 32.56 -14.09 12.79
CA SER A 254 33.85 -13.81 13.44
C SER A 254 34.83 -13.17 12.47
N GLY A 255 35.26 -11.93 12.74
CA GLY A 255 36.27 -11.21 11.97
C GLY A 255 35.75 -10.32 10.83
N LEU A 256 34.43 -10.16 10.69
CA LEU A 256 33.80 -9.17 9.81
C LEU A 256 32.87 -8.29 10.66
N ASP A 257 32.81 -6.99 10.42
CA ASP A 257 31.80 -6.08 11.00
C ASP A 257 30.40 -6.32 10.39
N GLU A 258 30.13 -7.52 9.88
CA GLU A 258 28.86 -7.93 9.27
C GLU A 258 28.09 -8.85 10.22
N TRP A 259 26.86 -8.45 10.53
CA TRP A 259 25.90 -9.28 11.26
C TRP A 259 24.77 -9.71 10.32
N ARG A 260 24.36 -10.97 10.46
CA ARG A 260 23.24 -11.56 9.71
C ARG A 260 22.08 -11.79 10.65
N LEU A 261 20.89 -11.49 10.15
CA LEU A 261 19.66 -11.82 10.81
C LEU A 261 19.04 -13.03 10.13
N TYR A 262 18.64 -14.00 10.95
CA TYR A 262 18.00 -15.21 10.49
C TYR A 262 16.58 -15.27 11.03
N ARG A 263 15.70 -15.78 10.19
CA ARG A 263 14.33 -16.03 10.55
C ARG A 263 13.87 -17.35 9.95
N TYR A 264 13.35 -18.23 10.79
CA TYR A 264 12.65 -19.41 10.31
C TYR A 264 11.24 -19.02 9.83
N PHE A 265 10.86 -19.52 8.66
CA PHE A 265 9.54 -19.33 8.06
C PHE A 265 8.88 -20.69 7.84
N ILE A 266 7.55 -20.72 7.99
CA ILE A 266 6.76 -21.93 7.82
C ILE A 266 6.18 -21.99 6.42
N GLY A 267 6.58 -23.00 5.67
CA GLY A 267 5.98 -23.28 4.37
C GLY A 267 5.05 -24.49 4.46
N ARG A 268 3.91 -24.43 3.78
CA ARG A 268 2.88 -25.48 3.80
C ARG A 268 2.47 -25.91 2.39
N PRO A 269 2.21 -27.21 2.14
CA PRO A 269 1.83 -27.69 0.81
C PRO A 269 0.53 -27.09 0.26
N GLU A 270 -0.39 -26.66 1.13
CA GLU A 270 -1.71 -26.15 0.74
C GLU A 270 -1.70 -24.68 0.29
N GLN A 271 -0.56 -23.99 0.50
CA GLN A 271 -0.36 -22.60 0.07
C GLN A 271 -0.42 -22.47 -1.44
N SER A 272 -0.69 -21.26 -1.90
CA SER A 272 -0.82 -20.97 -3.33
C SER A 272 0.54 -20.98 -4.04
N HIS A 273 1.61 -20.56 -3.32
CA HIS A 273 3.00 -20.68 -3.76
C HIS A 273 3.78 -21.47 -2.69
N PRO A 274 3.59 -22.80 -2.64
CA PRO A 274 4.11 -23.60 -1.56
C PRO A 274 5.63 -23.61 -1.60
N ARG A 275 6.21 -23.52 -0.41
CA ARG A 275 7.65 -23.61 -0.20
C ARG A 275 7.91 -24.51 1.00
N SER A 276 9.07 -25.14 1.08
CA SER A 276 9.46 -25.84 2.30
C SER A 276 9.79 -24.84 3.40
N SER A 277 9.39 -25.16 4.63
CA SER A 277 9.83 -24.42 5.82
C SER A 277 11.36 -24.34 5.84
N GLY A 278 11.88 -23.20 6.28
CA GLY A 278 13.32 -22.97 6.27
C GLY A 278 13.70 -21.58 6.73
N SER A 279 15.00 -21.37 6.89
CA SER A 279 15.55 -20.09 7.30
C SER A 279 15.72 -19.14 6.12
N GLY A 280 15.19 -17.93 6.25
CA GLY A 280 15.57 -16.78 5.44
C GLY A 280 16.61 -15.94 6.15
N LYS A 281 17.38 -15.20 5.36
CA LYS A 281 18.52 -14.41 5.83
C LYS A 281 18.40 -12.97 5.36
N SER A 282 18.65 -12.03 6.26
CA SER A 282 18.92 -10.63 5.94
C SER A 282 20.31 -10.22 6.38
N THR A 283 20.86 -9.25 5.67
CA THR A 283 22.13 -8.59 6.00
C THR A 283 21.81 -7.22 6.55
N ASN A 284 22.75 -6.59 7.24
CA ASN A 284 22.64 -5.21 7.71
C ASN A 284 22.71 -4.16 6.59
N GLU A 285 22.37 -4.51 5.35
CA GLU A 285 22.44 -3.60 4.22
C GLU A 285 21.08 -3.42 3.56
N ILE A 286 20.59 -2.19 3.55
CA ILE A 286 19.32 -1.83 2.94
C ILE A 286 19.56 -1.16 1.60
N LEU A 287 18.74 -1.49 0.60
CA LEU A 287 18.80 -0.82 -0.69
C LEU A 287 18.25 0.60 -0.56
N GLN A 288 19.13 1.57 -0.79
CA GLN A 288 18.83 2.99 -0.65
C GLN A 288 19.17 3.76 -1.92
N LEU A 289 18.41 4.84 -2.13
CA LEU A 289 18.46 5.66 -3.33
C LEU A 289 18.99 7.07 -3.04
N GLY A 290 19.89 7.52 -3.90
CA GLY A 290 20.31 8.92 -4.00
C GLY A 290 21.01 9.50 -2.76
N TYR A 291 21.07 10.83 -2.73
CA TYR A 291 21.70 11.61 -1.65
C TYR A 291 20.97 11.45 -0.31
N TYR A 292 19.64 11.37 -0.34
CA TYR A 292 18.79 11.27 0.85
C TYR A 292 18.75 9.88 1.47
N LYS A 293 19.45 8.89 0.87
CA LYS A 293 19.51 7.51 1.36
C LYS A 293 18.11 6.89 1.54
N LEU A 294 17.22 7.18 0.60
CA LEU A 294 15.81 6.79 0.66
C LEU A 294 15.67 5.26 0.50
N PRO A 295 15.06 4.53 1.45
CA PRO A 295 14.76 3.11 1.27
C PRO A 295 13.73 2.90 0.17
N ILE A 296 14.04 2.01 -0.78
CA ILE A 296 13.18 1.76 -1.95
C ILE A 296 11.99 0.86 -1.58
N PHE A 297 12.24 -0.18 -0.80
CA PHE A 297 11.26 -1.19 -0.43
C PHE A 297 10.70 -0.96 0.98
N ALA A 298 10.27 -2.02 1.68
CA ALA A 298 9.69 -1.89 3.01
C ALA A 298 10.61 -1.10 3.96
N ARG A 299 10.02 -0.30 4.83
CA ARG A 299 10.74 0.57 5.76
C ARG A 299 9.90 0.86 7.01
N SER A 300 10.55 1.38 8.05
CA SER A 300 9.82 2.01 9.15
C SER A 300 9.35 3.41 8.74
N ARG A 301 8.26 3.90 9.32
CA ARG A 301 7.92 5.34 9.34
C ARG A 301 9.06 6.20 9.91
N TYR A 302 9.91 5.64 10.76
CA TYR A 302 11.06 6.31 11.39
C TYR A 302 12.40 5.89 10.78
N TRP A 303 12.43 5.48 9.52
CA TRP A 303 13.66 5.02 8.85
C TRP A 303 14.80 6.05 8.90
N PHE A 304 14.50 7.35 8.88
CA PHE A 304 15.50 8.43 8.99
C PHE A 304 16.17 8.48 10.38
N ASN A 305 15.56 7.89 11.40
CA ASN A 305 16.14 7.69 12.74
C ASN A 305 16.90 6.36 12.85
N GLY A 306 17.09 5.65 11.74
CA GLY A 306 17.82 4.39 11.71
C GLY A 306 16.97 3.16 12.02
N GLU A 307 15.63 3.24 11.98
CA GLU A 307 14.76 2.07 12.20
C GLU A 307 14.45 1.34 10.88
N TYR A 308 15.03 0.15 10.69
CA TYR A 308 14.98 -0.60 9.42
C TYR A 308 14.43 -2.02 9.56
N TRP A 309 13.87 -2.37 10.71
CA TRP A 309 13.38 -3.73 10.96
C TRP A 309 12.39 -4.27 9.91
N PRO A 310 11.47 -3.48 9.30
CA PRO A 310 10.58 -4.02 8.26
C PRO A 310 11.33 -4.41 7.00
N ALA A 311 12.35 -3.62 6.62
CA ALA A 311 13.21 -3.88 5.46
C ALA A 311 14.02 -5.17 5.65
N LEU A 312 14.53 -5.40 6.86
CA LEU A 312 15.28 -6.61 7.22
C LEU A 312 14.39 -7.85 7.22
N PHE A 313 13.13 -7.72 7.64
CA PHE A 313 12.13 -8.79 7.56
C PHE A 313 11.76 -9.11 6.12
N GLU A 314 11.48 -8.10 5.31
CA GLU A 314 11.19 -8.24 3.88
C GLU A 314 12.35 -8.94 3.16
N GLN A 315 13.60 -8.52 3.42
CA GLN A 315 14.78 -9.16 2.89
C GLN A 315 14.90 -10.63 3.30
N ALA A 316 14.70 -10.96 4.58
CA ALA A 316 14.78 -12.34 5.05
C ALA A 316 13.67 -13.21 4.44
N TYR A 317 12.45 -12.69 4.37
CA TYR A 317 11.31 -13.37 3.77
C TYR A 317 11.50 -13.60 2.26
N ALA A 318 11.96 -12.59 1.54
CA ALA A 318 12.32 -12.68 0.13
C ALA A 318 13.44 -13.69 -0.12
N ASN A 319 14.51 -13.64 0.69
CA ASN A 319 15.59 -14.63 0.61
C ASN A 319 15.10 -16.04 0.90
N TRP A 320 14.22 -16.22 1.90
CA TRP A 320 13.61 -17.52 2.13
C TRP A 320 12.84 -17.95 0.89
N LYS A 321 11.93 -17.14 0.35
CA LYS A 321 11.09 -17.44 -0.82
C LYS A 321 11.88 -17.67 -2.12
N PHE A 322 13.00 -16.99 -2.30
CA PHE A 322 13.80 -16.97 -3.53
C PHE A 322 15.31 -16.95 -3.21
N PRO A 323 15.89 -18.04 -2.67
CA PRO A 323 17.23 -18.05 -2.08
C PRO A 323 18.36 -18.01 -3.11
N ASN A 324 18.03 -18.28 -4.38
CA ASN A 324 18.99 -18.32 -5.48
C ASN A 324 19.03 -16.98 -6.25
N ASP A 325 18.15 -16.04 -5.90
CA ASP A 325 18.09 -14.74 -6.54
C ASP A 325 18.91 -13.70 -5.78
N SER A 326 19.33 -12.65 -6.50
CA SER A 326 19.91 -11.49 -5.85
C SER A 326 18.90 -10.88 -4.87
N LYS A 327 19.38 -10.22 -3.83
CA LYS A 327 18.53 -9.58 -2.80
C LYS A 327 17.42 -8.71 -3.42
N TYR A 328 17.78 -7.94 -4.45
CA TYR A 328 16.86 -7.12 -5.22
C TYR A 328 15.78 -7.95 -5.92
N ASN A 329 16.19 -8.92 -6.74
CA ASN A 329 15.28 -9.75 -7.52
C ASN A 329 14.38 -10.60 -6.62
N ALA A 330 14.89 -11.05 -5.48
CA ALA A 330 14.11 -11.79 -4.49
C ALA A 330 12.98 -10.93 -3.91
N ILE A 331 13.25 -9.66 -3.57
CA ILE A 331 12.22 -8.74 -3.05
C ILE A 331 11.19 -8.42 -4.13
N VAL A 332 11.62 -8.15 -5.36
CA VAL A 332 10.68 -7.87 -6.46
C VAL A 332 9.76 -9.07 -6.75
N GLN A 333 10.28 -10.31 -6.62
CA GLN A 333 9.50 -11.52 -6.86
C GLN A 333 8.47 -11.88 -5.79
N ILE A 334 8.56 -11.33 -4.58
CA ILE A 334 7.52 -11.53 -3.56
C ILE A 334 6.28 -10.65 -3.79
N ALA A 335 6.24 -9.84 -4.85
CA ALA A 335 5.05 -9.07 -5.20
C ALA A 335 3.85 -9.98 -5.52
N GLY A 336 2.69 -9.67 -4.94
CA GLY A 336 1.48 -10.47 -5.09
C GLY A 336 1.42 -11.68 -4.16
N GLY A 337 0.43 -11.74 -3.28
CA GLY A 337 0.27 -12.87 -2.37
C GLY A 337 -1.00 -12.85 -1.55
N TYR A 338 -1.10 -13.78 -0.60
CA TYR A 338 -2.27 -13.97 0.24
C TYR A 338 -1.94 -13.62 1.70
N PRO A 339 -2.55 -12.58 2.29
CA PRO A 339 -2.18 -12.09 3.63
C PRO A 339 -2.39 -13.10 4.76
N ASP A 340 -3.39 -13.98 4.66
CA ASP A 340 -3.61 -15.06 5.63
C ASP A 340 -2.59 -16.20 5.50
N GLU A 341 -2.10 -16.50 4.29
CA GLU A 341 -0.99 -17.45 4.09
C GLU A 341 0.28 -16.84 4.72
N ALA A 342 0.54 -15.54 4.48
CA ALA A 342 1.67 -14.82 5.06
C ALA A 342 1.63 -14.76 6.59
N LEU A 343 0.45 -14.66 7.23
CA LEU A 343 0.34 -14.76 8.69
C LEU A 343 1.00 -16.06 9.20
N CYS A 344 0.72 -17.18 8.54
CA CYS A 344 1.27 -18.46 8.93
C CYS A 344 2.77 -18.55 8.62
N GLU A 345 3.20 -18.07 7.46
CA GLU A 345 4.61 -18.12 7.05
C GLU A 345 5.51 -17.34 7.99
N LEU A 346 5.08 -16.12 8.32
CA LEU A 346 5.79 -15.21 9.22
C LEU A 346 5.79 -15.70 10.66
N SER A 347 4.87 -16.58 11.08
CA SER A 347 4.83 -17.08 12.47
C SER A 347 6.12 -17.78 12.91
N GLY A 348 6.81 -18.42 11.97
CA GLY A 348 8.03 -19.20 12.23
C GLY A 348 7.82 -20.48 13.05
N ASP A 349 6.57 -20.82 13.41
CA ASP A 349 6.25 -21.99 14.22
C ASP A 349 5.07 -22.78 13.62
N SER A 350 5.28 -24.08 13.45
CA SER A 350 4.30 -24.98 12.80
C SER A 350 3.03 -25.20 13.61
N TRP A 351 3.02 -24.83 14.90
CA TRP A 351 1.82 -24.81 15.74
C TRP A 351 0.75 -23.83 15.24
N PHE A 352 1.15 -22.70 14.66
CA PHE A 352 0.19 -21.70 14.18
C PHE A 352 -0.36 -22.07 12.81
N ALA A 353 -1.66 -21.92 12.65
CA ALA A 353 -2.32 -22.07 11.36
C ALA A 353 -3.17 -20.84 11.05
N SER A 354 -3.41 -20.60 9.77
CA SER A 354 -4.33 -19.55 9.34
C SER A 354 -5.67 -20.12 8.87
N LYS A 355 -6.70 -19.29 9.00
CA LYS A 355 -8.03 -19.53 8.43
C LYS A 355 -8.53 -18.22 7.84
N TYR A 356 -9.22 -18.32 6.70
CA TYR A 356 -9.94 -17.19 6.11
C TYR A 356 -11.43 -17.49 5.99
N GLN A 357 -12.24 -16.43 5.92
CA GLN A 357 -13.67 -16.49 5.66
C GLN A 357 -14.08 -15.35 4.74
N MET A 358 -14.93 -15.64 3.76
CA MET A 358 -15.45 -14.64 2.84
C MET A 358 -16.38 -13.68 3.59
N LEU A 359 -16.28 -12.38 3.34
CA LEU A 359 -17.14 -11.39 3.99
C LEU A 359 -18.59 -11.47 3.52
N SER A 360 -18.81 -12.02 2.32
CA SER A 360 -20.14 -12.35 1.80
C SER A 360 -20.89 -13.39 2.65
N SER A 361 -20.20 -14.20 3.47
CA SER A 361 -20.87 -15.14 4.39
C SER A 361 -21.31 -14.50 5.71
N PHE A 362 -21.03 -13.21 5.93
CA PHE A 362 -21.38 -12.51 7.17
C PHE A 362 -22.58 -11.57 7.00
N THR A 363 -23.39 -11.50 8.05
CA THR A 363 -24.23 -10.34 8.37
C THR A 363 -23.45 -9.41 9.30
N ASP A 364 -23.94 -8.19 9.52
CA ASP A 364 -23.28 -7.27 10.48
C ASP A 364 -23.20 -7.89 11.88
N GLN A 365 -24.25 -8.61 12.29
CA GLN A 365 -24.29 -9.29 13.58
C GLN A 365 -23.30 -10.46 13.65
N THR A 366 -23.20 -11.29 12.61
CA THR A 366 -22.25 -12.42 12.65
C THR A 366 -20.82 -11.95 12.53
N LEU A 367 -20.56 -10.83 11.84
CA LEU A 367 -19.26 -10.18 11.81
C LEU A 367 -18.89 -9.57 13.17
N LEU A 368 -19.85 -8.94 13.86
CA LEU A 368 -19.66 -8.47 15.23
C LEU A 368 -19.29 -9.65 16.15
N ASN A 369 -20.09 -10.72 16.15
CA ASN A 369 -19.81 -11.91 16.95
C ASN A 369 -18.43 -12.50 16.60
N TYR A 370 -18.04 -12.48 15.33
CA TYR A 370 -16.73 -12.92 14.89
C TYR A 370 -15.59 -12.10 15.51
N MET A 371 -15.75 -10.77 15.56
CA MET A 371 -14.81 -9.84 16.17
C MET A 371 -14.75 -9.99 17.68
N GLU A 372 -15.89 -10.05 18.38
CA GLU A 372 -15.96 -10.21 19.84
C GLU A 372 -15.25 -11.49 20.30
N ASN A 373 -15.43 -12.60 19.56
CA ASN A 373 -14.75 -13.86 19.87
C ASN A 373 -13.23 -13.82 19.67
N ARG A 374 -12.72 -12.86 18.89
CA ARG A 374 -11.30 -12.72 18.50
C ARG A 374 -10.64 -11.48 19.08
N CYS A 375 -11.36 -10.72 19.89
CA CYS A 375 -10.83 -9.56 20.57
C CYS A 375 -10.88 -9.75 22.09
N GLU A 376 -10.04 -9.00 22.77
CA GLU A 376 -10.01 -8.84 24.21
C GLU A 376 -9.67 -7.38 24.49
N GLY A 377 -10.47 -6.72 25.33
CA GLY A 377 -10.34 -5.27 25.55
C GLY A 377 -10.38 -4.46 24.25
N TRP A 378 -11.24 -4.85 23.30
CA TRP A 378 -11.43 -4.20 21.99
C TRP A 378 -10.28 -4.38 20.98
N LYS A 379 -9.15 -4.94 21.41
CA LYS A 379 -8.00 -5.30 20.57
C LYS A 379 -8.10 -6.75 20.07
N THR A 380 -7.61 -7.05 18.87
CA THR A 380 -7.46 -8.44 18.41
C THR A 380 -6.50 -9.25 19.29
N LYS A 381 -6.94 -10.43 19.74
CA LYS A 381 -6.12 -11.42 20.49
C LYS A 381 -5.53 -12.51 19.59
N LYS A 382 -5.85 -12.45 18.30
CA LYS A 382 -5.30 -13.28 17.22
C LYS A 382 -4.84 -12.35 16.10
N PRO A 383 -3.64 -12.51 15.50
CA PRO A 383 -3.24 -11.73 14.33
C PRO A 383 -4.29 -11.85 13.23
N MET A 384 -4.75 -10.72 12.70
CA MET A 384 -5.84 -10.65 11.74
C MET A 384 -5.52 -9.70 10.59
N VAL A 385 -5.94 -10.11 9.40
CA VAL A 385 -5.78 -9.41 8.13
C VAL A 385 -7.11 -9.39 7.40
N ILE A 386 -7.31 -8.40 6.54
CA ILE A 386 -8.50 -8.26 5.70
C ILE A 386 -8.05 -7.77 4.33
N ALA A 387 -8.70 -8.24 3.27
CA ALA A 387 -8.29 -7.92 1.90
C ALA A 387 -9.45 -7.45 1.04
N THR A 388 -9.15 -6.56 0.09
CA THR A 388 -10.11 -6.04 -0.86
C THR A 388 -10.16 -6.91 -2.12
N PRO A 389 -11.31 -6.99 -2.81
CA PRO A 389 -11.39 -7.65 -4.10
C PRO A 389 -10.57 -6.91 -5.17
N CYS A 390 -10.30 -7.61 -6.26
CA CYS A 390 -9.82 -7.02 -7.50
C CYS A 390 -11.00 -6.71 -8.42
N ASN A 391 -11.02 -5.52 -9.04
CA ASN A 391 -12.04 -5.09 -9.99
C ASN A 391 -13.42 -4.84 -9.35
N ALA A 392 -13.45 -4.10 -8.25
CA ALA A 392 -14.70 -3.74 -7.58
C ALA A 392 -14.78 -2.24 -7.32
N SER A 393 -15.98 -1.67 -7.37
CA SER A 393 -16.17 -0.27 -6.99
C SER A 393 -16.12 -0.13 -5.48
N LEU A 394 -14.98 0.31 -4.96
CA LEU A 394 -14.77 0.54 -3.53
C LEU A 394 -15.02 2.00 -3.14
N MET A 395 -15.23 2.23 -1.85
CA MET A 395 -15.23 3.56 -1.24
C MET A 395 -13.91 4.27 -1.49
N SER A 396 -13.96 5.58 -1.72
CA SER A 396 -12.75 6.41 -1.84
C SER A 396 -11.86 6.26 -0.61
N GLY A 397 -10.55 6.11 -0.82
CA GLY A 397 -9.56 5.85 0.23
C GLY A 397 -9.42 4.37 0.60
N ILE A 398 -10.16 3.46 -0.03
CA ILE A 398 -9.93 2.01 0.03
C ILE A 398 -9.36 1.53 -1.31
N VAL A 399 -8.18 0.93 -1.25
CA VAL A 399 -7.40 0.40 -2.38
C VAL A 399 -7.90 -1.00 -2.78
N GLU A 400 -8.14 -1.24 -4.06
CA GLU A 400 -8.44 -2.56 -4.64
C GLU A 400 -7.21 -3.48 -4.63
N CYS A 401 -7.44 -4.80 -4.68
CA CYS A 401 -6.36 -5.80 -4.68
C CYS A 401 -5.30 -5.57 -3.59
N HIS A 402 -5.71 -5.14 -2.40
CA HIS A 402 -4.81 -4.70 -1.34
C HIS A 402 -5.12 -5.39 0.00
N ALA A 403 -4.10 -5.54 0.84
CA ALA A 403 -4.21 -6.16 2.15
C ALA A 403 -4.09 -5.11 3.26
N TYR A 404 -4.84 -5.32 4.35
CA TYR A 404 -4.87 -4.47 5.51
C TYR A 404 -4.76 -5.30 6.79
N THR A 405 -4.28 -4.67 7.87
CA THR A 405 -4.24 -5.27 9.20
C THR A 405 -5.54 -4.97 9.94
N VAL A 406 -6.08 -5.94 10.68
CA VAL A 406 -7.22 -5.70 11.61
C VAL A 406 -6.68 -5.58 13.03
N LEU A 407 -6.82 -4.39 13.62
CA LEU A 407 -6.29 -4.09 14.95
C LEU A 407 -7.29 -4.38 16.07
N GLY A 408 -8.58 -4.32 15.76
CA GLY A 408 -9.63 -4.48 16.76
C GLY A 408 -10.94 -3.89 16.27
N TYR A 409 -11.76 -3.47 17.21
CA TYR A 409 -13.02 -2.80 16.95
C TYR A 409 -13.30 -1.76 18.03
N THR A 410 -14.14 -0.77 17.76
CA THR A 410 -14.60 0.21 18.74
C THR A 410 -16.10 0.43 18.62
N VAL A 411 -16.69 1.05 19.63
CA VAL A 411 -18.11 1.42 19.68
C VAL A 411 -18.24 2.91 19.87
N SER A 412 -19.01 3.54 19.00
CA SER A 412 -19.34 4.96 19.09
C SER A 412 -20.84 5.15 18.92
N ASN A 413 -21.51 5.75 19.90
CA ASN A 413 -22.96 5.99 19.90
C ASN A 413 -23.79 4.72 19.60
N GLY A 414 -23.38 3.58 20.14
CA GLY A 414 -24.04 2.28 19.91
C GLY A 414 -23.76 1.63 18.55
N VAL A 415 -22.90 2.24 17.72
CA VAL A 415 -22.50 1.71 16.41
C VAL A 415 -21.11 1.10 16.50
N TYR A 416 -20.93 -0.09 15.92
CA TYR A 416 -19.67 -0.84 15.92
C TYR A 416 -18.85 -0.53 14.67
N TYR A 417 -17.55 -0.34 14.89
CA TYR A 417 -16.57 -0.04 13.84
C TYR A 417 -15.39 -1.00 13.96
N MET A 418 -14.90 -1.55 12.85
CA MET A 418 -13.65 -2.29 12.80
C MET A 418 -12.48 -1.31 12.62
N ILE A 419 -11.43 -1.47 13.42
CA ILE A 419 -10.21 -0.67 13.32
C ILE A 419 -9.23 -1.40 12.38
N ILE A 420 -8.88 -0.73 11.27
CA ILE A 420 -8.15 -1.30 10.14
C ILE A 420 -6.92 -0.42 9.86
N ARG A 421 -5.81 -1.04 9.47
CA ARG A 421 -4.58 -0.35 9.08
C ARG A 421 -4.16 -0.68 7.65
N ASN A 422 -3.95 0.35 6.84
CA ASN A 422 -3.30 0.30 5.54
C ASN A 422 -1.77 0.21 5.72
N PRO A 423 -1.08 -0.84 5.22
CA PRO A 423 0.38 -0.96 5.32
C PRO A 423 1.14 0.09 4.49
N TRP A 424 0.47 0.87 3.64
CA TRP A 424 1.06 2.08 3.06
C TRP A 424 1.34 3.15 4.11
N GLY A 425 0.68 3.10 5.29
CA GLY A 425 0.85 4.08 6.36
C GLY A 425 0.25 5.46 6.03
N VAL A 426 -0.62 5.52 5.03
CA VAL A 426 -1.34 6.68 4.49
C VAL A 426 -2.50 6.14 3.63
N VAL A 427 -3.38 7.02 3.16
CA VAL A 427 -4.56 6.71 2.32
C VAL A 427 -5.61 5.98 3.14
N GLU A 428 -6.54 6.77 3.65
CA GLU A 428 -7.66 6.34 4.48
C GLU A 428 -9.01 6.74 3.86
N PRO A 429 -10.08 5.96 4.09
CA PRO A 429 -11.41 6.33 3.64
C PRO A 429 -11.95 7.54 4.38
N THR A 430 -12.85 8.27 3.72
CA THR A 430 -13.61 9.37 4.32
C THR A 430 -15.09 9.26 3.94
N GLY A 431 -15.97 9.90 4.72
CA GLY A 431 -17.41 9.94 4.44
C GLY A 431 -18.25 9.00 5.32
N ASP A 432 -19.41 8.57 4.80
CA ASP A 432 -20.35 7.74 5.57
C ASP A 432 -19.72 6.42 6.02
N GLY A 433 -19.98 6.06 7.27
CA GLY A 433 -19.47 4.85 7.89
C GLY A 433 -18.01 4.92 8.38
N VAL A 434 -17.30 6.04 8.14
CA VAL A 434 -15.96 6.26 8.70
C VAL A 434 -16.05 7.02 10.03
N LEU A 435 -15.38 6.51 11.06
CA LEU A 435 -15.30 7.16 12.36
C LEU A 435 -14.10 8.09 12.43
N SER A 436 -14.33 9.41 12.43
CA SER A 436 -13.27 10.42 12.51
C SER A 436 -13.23 11.09 13.88
N LYS A 437 -12.67 10.40 14.87
CA LYS A 437 -12.42 10.93 16.22
C LYS A 437 -11.21 10.22 16.85
N ARG A 438 -10.75 10.73 17.98
CA ARG A 438 -9.84 9.98 18.85
C ARG A 438 -10.58 8.84 19.54
N ASP A 439 -10.03 7.63 19.50
CA ASP A 439 -10.60 6.45 20.15
C ASP A 439 -9.48 5.53 20.68
N TRP A 440 -9.81 4.44 21.37
CA TRP A 440 -8.82 3.59 22.04
C TRP A 440 -9.17 2.11 22.08
N VAL A 441 -8.15 1.29 22.31
CA VAL A 441 -8.26 -0.13 22.69
C VAL A 441 -7.31 -0.43 23.85
N ILE A 442 -7.51 -1.56 24.53
CA ILE A 442 -6.56 -2.04 25.55
C ILE A 442 -5.50 -2.90 24.85
N HIS A 443 -4.24 -2.46 24.92
CA HIS A 443 -3.06 -3.13 24.37
C HIS A 443 -2.06 -3.41 25.49
N PHE A 444 -1.84 -4.69 25.82
CA PHE A 444 -0.95 -5.13 26.91
C PHE A 444 -1.23 -4.36 28.22
N ASP A 445 -2.47 -4.43 28.69
CA ASP A 445 -2.98 -3.74 29.89
C ASP A 445 -2.90 -2.20 29.87
N ASN A 446 -2.48 -1.61 28.76
CA ASN A 446 -2.37 -0.17 28.58
C ASN A 446 -3.38 0.34 27.54
N MET A 447 -3.87 1.56 27.73
CA MET A 447 -4.77 2.18 26.76
C MET A 447 -3.97 2.71 25.55
N LYS A 448 -4.12 2.07 24.38
CA LYS A 448 -3.55 2.55 23.11
C LYS A 448 -4.59 3.41 22.40
N TRP A 449 -4.22 4.66 22.16
CA TRP A 449 -5.06 5.63 21.47
C TRP A 449 -4.79 5.64 19.97
N PHE A 450 -5.88 5.75 19.20
CA PHE A 450 -5.87 6.02 17.77
C PHE A 450 -6.42 7.42 17.52
N ASN A 451 -5.78 8.16 16.62
CA ASN A 451 -6.33 9.40 16.11
C ASN A 451 -6.95 9.14 14.73
N LEU A 452 -8.18 8.65 14.69
CA LEU A 452 -8.87 8.23 13.47
C LEU A 452 -9.28 9.40 12.54
N SER A 453 -8.80 10.61 12.85
CA SER A 453 -8.92 11.80 12.00
C SER A 453 -7.62 12.16 11.29
N LYS A 454 -6.51 11.50 11.63
CA LYS A 454 -5.20 11.73 11.02
C LYS A 454 -4.96 10.66 9.97
N ASP A 455 -4.47 11.08 8.80
CA ASP A 455 -3.99 10.15 7.77
C ASP A 455 -2.64 9.56 8.20
N ASP A 456 -2.70 8.43 8.90
CA ASP A 456 -1.56 7.64 9.32
C ASP A 456 -1.70 6.15 8.96
N GLY A 457 -2.64 5.86 8.06
CA GLY A 457 -3.03 4.55 7.60
C GLY A 457 -4.00 3.83 8.54
N ILE A 458 -4.43 4.41 9.67
CA ILE A 458 -5.30 3.75 10.65
C ILE A 458 -6.68 4.42 10.67
N PHE A 459 -7.68 3.68 10.21
CA PHE A 459 -9.06 4.15 10.16
C PHE A 459 -10.01 3.17 10.84
N ALA A 460 -11.23 3.63 11.16
CA ALA A 460 -12.28 2.76 11.68
C ALA A 460 -13.53 2.85 10.83
N LEU A 461 -14.02 1.68 10.39
CA LEU A 461 -15.09 1.55 9.40
C LEU A 461 -16.27 0.76 9.97
N ARG A 462 -17.49 1.26 9.77
CA ARG A 462 -18.73 0.60 10.21
C ARG A 462 -18.85 -0.79 9.56
N LEU A 463 -19.42 -1.76 10.28
CA LEU A 463 -19.38 -3.18 9.87
C LEU A 463 -20.07 -3.45 8.51
N ASP A 464 -21.12 -2.72 8.17
CA ASP A 464 -21.76 -2.77 6.84
C ASP A 464 -20.77 -2.33 5.75
N LYS A 465 -20.06 -1.23 5.98
CA LYS A 465 -19.03 -0.71 5.07
C LYS A 465 -17.83 -1.63 4.98
N VAL A 466 -17.47 -2.36 6.04
CA VAL A 466 -16.46 -3.42 5.94
C VAL A 466 -16.91 -4.52 4.96
N ARG A 467 -18.15 -5.00 5.06
CA ARG A 467 -18.67 -6.04 4.16
C ARG A 467 -18.83 -5.57 2.72
N GLU A 468 -19.14 -4.29 2.51
CA GLU A 468 -19.26 -3.70 1.17
C GLU A 468 -17.92 -3.57 0.44
N ASN A 469 -16.82 -3.36 1.18
CA ASN A 469 -15.54 -2.95 0.58
C ASN A 469 -14.45 -4.05 0.60
N PHE A 470 -14.60 -5.07 1.44
CA PHE A 470 -13.61 -6.13 1.60
C PHE A 470 -14.21 -7.49 1.22
N CYS A 471 -13.38 -8.38 0.67
CA CYS A 471 -13.85 -9.67 0.15
C CYS A 471 -13.69 -10.82 1.15
N TYR A 472 -12.62 -10.82 1.97
CA TYR A 472 -12.43 -11.82 3.01
C TYR A 472 -11.62 -11.28 4.19
N ILE A 473 -11.75 -11.97 5.33
CA ILE A 473 -10.99 -11.74 6.55
C ILE A 473 -10.24 -13.01 6.94
N GLY A 474 -8.98 -12.87 7.31
CA GLY A 474 -8.07 -13.94 7.69
C GLY A 474 -7.54 -13.76 9.11
N TYR A 475 -7.22 -14.87 9.79
CA TYR A 475 -6.61 -14.84 11.11
C TYR A 475 -5.68 -16.03 11.34
N MET A 476 -4.69 -15.82 12.21
CA MET A 476 -3.78 -16.84 12.73
C MET A 476 -4.27 -17.33 14.10
N TYR A 477 -4.24 -18.64 14.36
CA TYR A 477 -4.69 -19.22 15.64
C TYR A 477 -3.75 -20.26 16.20
#